data_AF-A0A964GP56-F1
#
_entry.id   AF-A0A964GP56-F1
#
_cell.length_a   1.000
_cell.length_b   1.000
_cell.length_c   1.000
_cell.angle_alpha   90.00
_cell.angle_beta   90.00
_cell.angle_gamma   90.00
#
_symmetry.space_group_name_H-M   'P 1'
#
loop_
_entity.id
_entity.type
_entity.pdbx_description
1 polymer ?
#
loop_
_entity_poly.entity_id
_entity_poly.type
_entity_poly.pdbx_seq_one_letter_code
_entity_poly.pdbx_strand_id
1 'polypeptide(L)'
;MGGRRLDLVRCADLQPTLDKVQASGALDFAEYSLLREAADAKLYHLMGRLQGRGCPDLATRIQGEEDLRRLQDACQRVSHLVQTSCLALRRLQLDHKDQRLAREALESQLAYLQACLRRSLLGFDLS
;
A
#
# COMPACT_ATOMS: atom_id res chain seq x y z
N MET A 1 13.52 -20.60 5.96
CA MET A 1 13.23 -20.37 4.53
C MET A 1 12.83 -18.91 4.38
N GLY A 2 13.65 -17.97 3.85
CA GLY A 2 13.11 -16.62 3.69
C GLY A 2 13.99 -15.48 3.19
N GLY A 3 15.27 -15.41 3.59
CA GLY A 3 16.11 -14.22 3.32
C GLY A 3 16.26 -13.87 1.84
N ARG A 4 16.69 -14.85 1.01
CA ARG A 4 16.90 -14.63 -0.43
C ARG A 4 15.62 -14.26 -1.19
N ARG A 5 14.46 -14.82 -0.81
CA ARG A 5 13.18 -14.49 -1.46
C ARG A 5 12.76 -13.06 -1.13
N LEU A 6 12.89 -12.64 0.14
CA LEU A 6 12.60 -11.27 0.56
C LEU A 6 13.51 -10.26 -0.14
N ASP A 7 14.81 -10.58 -0.28
CA ASP A 7 15.76 -9.71 -0.99
C ASP A 7 15.41 -9.57 -2.47
N LEU A 8 15.02 -10.66 -3.14
CA LEU A 8 14.59 -10.63 -4.54
C LEU A 8 13.32 -9.80 -4.74
N VAL A 9 12.31 -10.02 -3.90
CA VAL A 9 11.01 -9.32 -4.00
C VAL A 9 11.15 -7.84 -3.65
N ARG A 10 12.01 -7.49 -2.70
CA ARG A 10 12.35 -6.08 -2.38
C ARG A 10 12.95 -5.34 -3.57
N CYS A 11 13.82 -6.01 -4.33
CA CYS A 11 14.53 -5.47 -5.48
C CYS A 11 13.77 -5.65 -6.81
N ALA A 12 12.55 -6.17 -6.78
CA ALA A 12 11.75 -6.33 -7.99
C ALA A 12 11.46 -4.97 -8.62
N ASP A 13 11.60 -4.89 -9.95
CA ASP A 13 11.13 -3.74 -10.70
C ASP A 13 9.60 -3.78 -10.73
N LEU A 14 8.99 -2.81 -10.05
CA LEU A 14 7.54 -2.66 -9.97
C LEU A 14 7.00 -1.65 -10.99
N GLN A 15 7.86 -0.95 -11.74
CA GLN A 15 7.44 0.10 -12.65
C GLN A 15 6.39 -0.38 -13.67
N PRO A 16 6.54 -1.57 -14.31
CA PRO A 16 5.54 -2.06 -15.24
C PRO A 16 4.17 -2.27 -14.59
N THR A 17 4.15 -2.76 -13.34
CA THR A 17 2.91 -2.98 -12.59
C THR A 17 2.29 -1.67 -12.13
N LEU A 18 3.10 -0.70 -11.71
CA LEU A 18 2.65 0.63 -11.32
C LEU A 18 2.08 1.41 -12.50
N ASP A 19 2.71 1.35 -13.67
CA ASP A 19 2.23 1.97 -14.90
C ASP A 19 0.88 1.39 -15.30
N LYS A 20 0.71 0.06 -15.18
CA LYS A 20 -0.57 -0.61 -15.43
C LYS A 20 -1.67 -0.14 -14.48
N VAL A 21 -1.38 0.04 -13.19
CA VAL A 21 -2.34 0.62 -12.22
C VAL A 21 -2.71 2.06 -12.59
N GLN A 22 -1.72 2.88 -12.98
CA GLN A 22 -1.95 4.27 -13.37
C GLN A 22 -2.78 4.40 -14.64
N ALA A 23 -2.59 3.48 -15.59
CA ALA A 23 -3.41 3.36 -16.80
C ALA A 23 -4.82 2.80 -16.55
N SER A 24 -5.24 2.66 -15.28
CA SER A 24 -6.52 2.03 -14.87
C SER A 24 -6.66 0.57 -15.34
N GLY A 25 -5.55 -0.11 -15.59
CA GLY A 25 -5.51 -1.51 -15.96
C GLY A 25 -5.81 -2.41 -14.75
N ALA A 26 -6.62 -3.45 -14.97
CA ALA A 26 -6.81 -4.48 -13.95
C ALA A 26 -5.53 -5.30 -13.80
N LEU A 27 -5.05 -5.41 -12.56
CA LEU A 27 -3.96 -6.33 -12.22
C LEU A 27 -4.49 -7.75 -12.10
N ASP A 28 -3.70 -8.71 -12.57
CA ASP A 28 -3.92 -10.10 -12.21
C ASP A 28 -3.48 -10.38 -10.76
N PHE A 29 -3.74 -11.61 -10.31
CA PHE A 29 -3.43 -12.01 -8.94
C PHE A 29 -1.92 -11.96 -8.63
N ALA A 30 -1.06 -12.30 -9.59
CA ALA A 30 0.38 -12.33 -9.40
C ALA A 30 0.94 -10.91 -9.30
N GLU A 31 0.48 -10.01 -10.18
CA GLU A 31 0.82 -8.58 -10.18
C GLU A 31 0.37 -7.91 -8.87
N TYR A 32 -0.86 -8.18 -8.44
CA TYR A 32 -1.38 -7.68 -7.17
C TYR A 32 -0.55 -8.18 -5.98
N SER A 33 -0.24 -9.48 -5.96
CA SER A 33 0.56 -10.08 -4.89
C SER A 33 1.99 -9.55 -4.87
N LEU A 34 2.58 -9.31 -6.05
CA LEU A 34 3.92 -8.75 -6.19
C LEU A 34 4.00 -7.35 -5.58
N LEU A 35 3.04 -6.47 -5.86
CA LEU A 35 3.00 -5.13 -5.26
C LEU A 35 2.95 -5.18 -3.73
N ARG A 36 2.09 -6.04 -3.18
CA ARG A 36 1.96 -6.22 -1.74
C ARG A 36 3.24 -6.77 -1.12
N GLU A 37 3.75 -7.89 -1.65
CA GLU A 37 4.93 -8.55 -1.11
C GLU A 37 6.18 -7.65 -1.23
N ALA A 38 6.31 -6.86 -2.30
CA ALA A 38 7.41 -5.92 -2.45
C ALA A 38 7.32 -4.73 -1.48
N ALA A 39 6.12 -4.21 -1.22
CA ALA A 39 5.92 -3.19 -0.19
C ALA A 39 6.28 -3.72 1.20
N ASP A 40 5.79 -4.91 1.56
CA ASP A 40 6.11 -5.56 2.83
C ASP A 40 7.61 -5.83 2.97
N ALA A 41 8.26 -6.35 1.93
CA ALA A 41 9.70 -6.62 1.94
C ALA A 41 10.55 -5.35 2.11
N LYS A 42 10.13 -4.22 1.52
CA LYS A 42 10.78 -2.91 1.71
C LYS A 42 10.63 -2.41 3.15
N LEU A 43 9.43 -2.53 3.75
CA LEU A 43 9.18 -2.15 5.14
C LEU A 43 9.98 -3.02 6.13
N TYR A 44 9.99 -4.35 5.93
CA TYR A 44 10.79 -5.25 6.77
C TYR A 44 12.29 -4.94 6.68
N HIS A 45 12.79 -4.62 5.49
CA HIS A 45 14.17 -4.21 5.32
C HIS A 45 14.48 -2.91 6.09
N LEU A 46 13.58 -1.91 6.06
CA LEU A 46 13.74 -0.67 6.81
C LEU A 46 13.73 -0.91 8.33
N MET A 47 12.82 -1.73 8.84
CA MET A 47 12.80 -2.14 10.26
C MET A 47 14.12 -2.80 10.66
N GLY A 48 14.63 -3.73 9.86
CA GLY A 48 15.91 -4.39 10.11
C GLY A 48 17.11 -3.41 10.13
N ARG A 49 17.07 -2.36 9.31
CA ARG A 49 18.09 -1.30 9.34
C ARG A 49 18.04 -0.46 10.62
N LEU A 50 16.85 -0.16 11.13
CA LEU A 50 16.68 0.55 12.41
C LEU A 50 17.18 -0.28 13.59
N GLN A 51 17.00 -1.60 13.56
CA GLN A 51 17.54 -2.52 14.58
C GLN A 51 19.08 -2.65 14.53
N GLY A 52 19.68 -2.43 13.35
CA GLY A 52 21.12 -2.53 13.12
C GLY A 52 21.96 -1.39 13.72
N ARG A 53 23.26 -1.35 13.39
CA ARG A 53 24.24 -0.38 13.93
C ARG A 53 24.01 1.10 13.54
N GLY A 54 22.93 1.43 12.81
CA GLY A 54 22.74 2.73 12.17
C GLY A 54 22.12 3.83 13.03
N CYS A 55 21.55 3.53 14.20
CA CYS A 55 20.82 4.51 15.01
C CYS A 55 21.34 4.49 16.46
N PRO A 56 21.94 5.54 17.04
CA PRO A 56 22.63 5.42 18.33
C PRO A 56 21.72 5.23 19.54
N ASP A 57 20.46 5.67 19.48
CA ASP A 57 19.52 5.63 20.61
C ASP A 57 18.49 4.49 20.52
N LEU A 58 18.36 3.69 21.59
CA LEU A 58 17.44 2.55 21.66
C LEU A 58 15.97 2.98 21.63
N ALA A 59 15.61 4.09 22.27
CA ALA A 59 14.22 4.57 22.31
C ALA A 59 13.76 4.99 20.91
N THR A 60 14.61 5.73 20.18
CA THR A 60 14.36 6.12 18.79
C THR A 60 14.21 4.91 17.86
N ARG A 61 15.00 3.84 18.05
CA ARG A 61 14.87 2.60 17.26
C ARG A 61 13.53 1.92 17.46
N ILE A 62 13.13 1.72 18.72
CA ILE A 62 11.86 1.07 19.06
C ILE A 62 10.71 1.88 18.49
N GLN A 63 10.72 3.20 18.69
CA GLN A 63 9.68 4.09 18.16
C GLN A 63 9.58 4.03 16.63
N GLY A 64 10.71 4.13 15.93
CA GLY A 64 10.74 4.06 14.47
C GLY A 64 10.24 2.72 13.92
N GLU A 65 10.58 1.61 14.57
CA GLU A 65 10.06 0.29 14.19
C GLU A 65 8.55 0.19 14.41
N GLU A 66 8.06 0.65 15.56
CA GLU A 66 6.62 0.68 15.86
C GLU A 66 5.84 1.51 14.85
N ASP A 67 6.36 2.68 14.46
CA ASP A 67 5.70 3.54 13.49
C ASP A 67 5.66 2.92 12.09
N LEU A 68 6.72 2.21 11.68
CA LEU A 68 6.71 1.43 10.44
C LEU A 68 5.71 0.27 10.48
N ARG A 69 5.54 -0.40 11.64
CA ARG A 69 4.55 -1.48 11.81
C ARG A 69 3.13 -0.91 11.75
N ARG A 70 2.89 0.22 12.42
CA ARG A 70 1.60 0.94 12.37
C ARG A 70 1.25 1.37 10.95
N LEU A 71 2.24 1.83 10.17
CA LEU A 71 2.05 2.15 8.75
C LEU A 71 1.64 0.92 7.95
N GLN A 72 2.36 -0.20 8.10
CA GLN A 72 2.03 -1.46 7.43
C GLN A 72 0.59 -1.89 7.71
N ASP A 73 0.21 -1.92 8.99
CA ASP A 73 -1.13 -2.31 9.41
C ASP A 73 -2.20 -1.36 8.87
N ALA A 74 -1.93 -0.05 8.85
CA ALA A 74 -2.85 0.94 8.31
C ALA A 74 -3.09 0.73 6.81
N CYS A 75 -2.04 0.51 6.02
CA CYS A 75 -2.16 0.22 4.60
C CYS A 75 -2.93 -1.06 4.32
N GLN A 76 -2.69 -2.13 5.11
CA GLN A 76 -3.43 -3.38 4.98
C GLN A 76 -4.92 -3.20 5.34
N ARG A 77 -5.23 -2.48 6.42
CA ARG A 77 -6.61 -2.16 6.80
C ARG A 77 -7.35 -1.38 5.72
N VAL A 78 -6.74 -0.33 5.16
CA VAL A 78 -7.35 0.44 4.06
C VAL A 78 -7.62 -0.45 2.84
N SER A 79 -6.65 -1.28 2.46
CA SER A 79 -6.79 -2.20 1.33
C SER A 79 -7.97 -3.16 1.53
N HIS A 80 -8.08 -3.75 2.72
CA HIS A 80 -9.19 -4.63 3.07
C HIS A 80 -10.53 -3.90 3.09
N LEU A 81 -10.61 -2.70 3.67
CA LEU A 81 -11.84 -1.91 3.73
C LEU A 81 -12.33 -1.54 2.32
N VAL A 82 -11.44 -1.19 1.40
CA VAL A 82 -11.82 -0.90 0.00
C VAL A 82 -12.38 -2.16 -0.67
N GLN A 83 -11.71 -3.31 -0.51
CA GLN A 83 -12.17 -4.58 -1.09
C GLN A 83 -13.54 -4.99 -0.54
N THR A 84 -13.74 -4.93 0.78
CA THR A 84 -15.01 -5.31 1.40
C THR A 84 -16.14 -4.35 1.03
N SER A 85 -15.85 -3.04 0.94
CA SER A 85 -16.82 -2.03 0.47
C SER A 85 -17.27 -2.31 -0.96
N CYS A 86 -16.34 -2.60 -1.88
CA CYS A 86 -16.67 -2.98 -3.25
C CYS A 86 -17.51 -4.26 -3.33
N LEU A 87 -17.21 -5.25 -2.49
CA LEU A 87 -18.02 -6.48 -2.40
C LEU A 87 -19.42 -6.21 -1.82
N ALA A 88 -19.53 -5.35 -0.82
CA ALA A 88 -20.81 -4.96 -0.25
C ALA A 88 -21.69 -4.26 -1.29
N LEU A 89 -21.14 -3.33 -2.08
CA LEU A 89 -21.87 -2.69 -3.18
C LEU A 89 -22.38 -3.69 -4.22
N ARG A 90 -21.57 -4.69 -4.58
CA ARG A 90 -22.01 -5.77 -5.50
C ARG A 90 -23.18 -6.57 -4.94
N ARG A 91 -23.29 -6.71 -3.61
CA ARG A 91 -24.36 -7.47 -2.95
C ARG A 91 -25.67 -6.70 -2.82
N LEU A 92 -25.65 -5.37 -2.89
CA LEU A 92 -26.84 -4.53 -2.73
C LEU A 92 -27.84 -4.64 -3.90
N GLN A 93 -27.48 -5.34 -4.99
CA GLN A 93 -28.35 -5.53 -6.18
C GLN A 93 -29.00 -4.21 -6.67
N LEU A 94 -28.24 -3.12 -6.59
CA LEU A 94 -28.68 -1.78 -7.00
C LEU A 94 -29.04 -1.77 -8.48
N ASP A 95 -29.92 -0.85 -8.87
CA ASP A 95 -30.20 -0.60 -10.28
C ASP A 95 -28.96 -0.01 -11.00
N HIS A 96 -29.00 0.04 -12.32
CA HIS A 96 -27.85 0.47 -13.12
C HIS A 96 -27.40 1.90 -12.81
N LYS A 97 -28.32 2.78 -12.40
CA LYS A 97 -28.04 4.19 -12.12
C LYS A 97 -27.37 4.34 -10.76
N ASP A 98 -27.88 3.64 -9.76
CA ASP A 98 -27.34 3.63 -8.40
C ASP A 98 -25.99 2.90 -8.34
N GLN A 99 -25.79 1.83 -9.11
CA GLN A 99 -24.48 1.20 -9.27
C GLN A 99 -23.44 2.17 -9.84
N ARG A 100 -23.83 2.96 -10.83
CA ARG A 100 -22.94 3.96 -11.43
C ARG A 100 -22.58 5.06 -10.43
N LEU A 101 -23.56 5.57 -9.69
CA LEU A 101 -23.32 6.58 -8.66
C LEU A 101 -22.41 6.05 -7.54
N ALA A 102 -22.62 4.80 -7.09
CA ALA A 102 -21.78 4.18 -6.08
C ALA A 102 -20.34 3.98 -6.56
N ARG A 103 -20.15 3.65 -7.84
CA ARG A 103 -18.83 3.57 -8.47
C ARG A 103 -18.14 4.93 -8.52
N GLU A 104 -18.84 5.96 -9.00
CA GLU A 104 -18.30 7.33 -9.08
C GLU A 104 -17.92 7.87 -7.69
N ALA A 105 -18.70 7.55 -6.66
CA ALA A 105 -18.37 7.89 -5.27
C ALA A 105 -17.09 7.19 -4.80
N LEU A 106 -16.91 5.89 -5.06
CA LEU A 106 -15.69 5.17 -4.71
C LEU A 106 -14.45 5.69 -5.45
N GLU A 107 -14.58 5.98 -6.75
CA GLU A 107 -13.50 6.56 -7.55
C GLU A 107 -13.08 7.93 -7.00
N SER A 108 -14.05 8.76 -6.59
CA SER A 108 -13.79 10.05 -5.94
C SER A 108 -13.08 9.91 -4.59
N GLN A 109 -13.47 8.93 -3.77
CA GLN A 109 -12.80 8.64 -2.50
C GLN A 109 -11.36 8.14 -2.70
N LEU A 110 -11.12 7.28 -3.70
CA LEU A 110 -9.78 6.83 -4.04
C LEU A 110 -8.89 8.00 -4.49
N ALA A 111 -9.41 8.88 -5.34
CA ALA A 111 -8.70 10.08 -5.79
C ALA A 111 -8.33 11.00 -4.61
N TYR A 112 -9.26 11.17 -3.66
CA TYR A 112 -8.99 11.93 -2.43
C TYR A 112 -7.88 11.29 -1.59
N LEU A 113 -7.93 9.98 -1.35
CA LEU A 113 -6.87 9.26 -0.63
C LEU A 113 -5.50 9.40 -1.32
N GLN A 114 -5.46 9.29 -2.65
CA GLN A 114 -4.24 9.50 -3.43
C GLN A 114 -3.72 10.94 -3.30
N ALA A 115 -4.60 11.94 -3.32
CA ALA A 115 -4.23 13.34 -3.15
C ALA A 115 -3.65 13.60 -1.75
N CYS A 116 -4.27 13.06 -0.69
CA CYS A 116 -3.74 13.12 0.67
C CYS A 116 -2.34 12.49 0.75
N LEU A 117 -2.16 11.30 0.19
CA LEU A 117 -0.87 10.62 0.18
C LEU A 117 0.20 11.44 -0.55
N ARG A 118 -0.09 11.92 -1.77
CA ARG A 118 0.84 12.75 -2.56
C ARG A 118 1.24 14.01 -1.81
N ARG A 119 0.28 14.70 -1.19
CA ARG A 119 0.55 15.90 -0.39
C ARG A 119 1.51 15.62 0.77
N SER A 120 1.31 14.50 1.47
CA SER A 120 2.19 14.10 2.57
C SER A 120 3.58 13.67 2.08
N LEU A 121 3.66 12.96 0.95
CA LEU A 121 4.93 12.53 0.36
C LEU A 121 5.76 13.68 -0.20
N LEU A 122 5.13 14.73 -0.75
CA LEU A 122 5.85 15.94 -1.14
C LEU A 122 6.59 16.59 0.05
N GLY A 123 6.10 16.39 1.27
CA GLY A 123 6.82 16.80 2.49
C GLY A 123 8.05 15.93 2.81
N PHE A 124 8.06 14.66 2.39
CA PHE A 124 9.19 13.75 2.61
C PHE A 124 10.39 14.08 1.71
N ASP A 125 10.16 14.48 0.46
CA ASP A 125 11.24 14.75 -0.50
C ASP A 125 11.91 16.14 -0.29
N LEU A 126 11.29 17.00 0.52
CA LEU A 126 11.77 18.36 0.81
C LEU A 126 12.50 18.48 2.17
N SER A 127 12.71 17.36 2.89
CA SER A 127 13.34 17.31 4.22
C SER A 127 14.80 16.88 4.15
#